data_AF-A0A959QXE6-F1
#
_entry.id   AF-A0A959QXE6-F1
#
_cell.length_a   1.000
_cell.length_b   1.000
_cell.length_c   1.000
_cell.angle_alpha   90.00
_cell.angle_beta   90.00
_cell.angle_gamma   90.00
#
_symmetry.space_group_name_H-M   'P 1'
#
loop_
_entity.id
_entity.type
_entity.pdbx_description
1 polymer ?
#
loop_
_entity_poly.entity_id
_entity_poly.type
_entity_poly.pdbx_seq_one_letter_code
_entity_poly.pdbx_strand_id
1 'polypeptide(L)'
;MKQVLLISSAPVGTQEEMVSNMIKALKLDLHEHIHVIVLTPSDRISLIRYCRDTAISKVLVFGLAPEQLSLHIKWPNYQVLELSGLQLLFGQTLEEVAQKKEIKIKLWNALQQMFPLG
;
A
#
# COMPACT_ATOMS: atom_id res chain seq x y z
N MET A 1 5.82 5.54 15.47
CA MET A 1 4.90 4.39 15.60
C MET A 1 4.42 4.03 14.20
N LYS A 2 4.43 2.75 13.82
CA LYS A 2 4.05 2.34 12.47
C LYS A 2 2.54 2.50 12.28
N GLN A 3 2.15 3.30 11.30
CA GLN A 3 0.75 3.68 11.02
C GLN A 3 0.30 3.32 9.61
N VAL A 4 1.25 2.99 8.73
CA VAL A 4 0.99 2.54 7.35
C VAL A 4 1.55 1.13 7.17
N LEU A 5 0.77 0.28 6.51
CA LEU A 5 1.19 -1.03 6.05
C LEU A 5 1.40 -1.00 4.54
N LEU A 6 2.58 -1.39 4.07
CA LEU A 6 2.88 -1.62 2.66
C LEU A 6 2.99 -3.12 2.44
N ILE A 7 2.14 -3.66 1.59
CA ILE A 7 2.13 -5.06 1.21
C ILE A 7 2.53 -5.16 -0.27
N SER A 8 3.52 -5.99 -0.58
CA SER A 8 3.95 -6.23 -1.95
C SER A 8 4.02 -7.71 -2.28
N SER A 9 3.77 -8.05 -3.54
CA SER A 9 3.95 -9.41 -4.09
C SER A 9 5.41 -9.82 -4.28
N ALA A 10 6.35 -8.89 -4.14
CA ALA A 10 7.78 -9.12 -4.29
C ALA A 10 8.57 -8.25 -3.29
N PRO A 11 9.82 -8.62 -2.95
CA PRO A 11 10.69 -7.77 -2.17
C PRO A 11 10.85 -6.40 -2.81
N VAL A 12 10.83 -5.35 -1.98
CA VAL A 12 10.95 -3.96 -2.46
C VAL A 12 12.27 -3.74 -3.20
N GLY A 13 13.37 -4.35 -2.74
CA GLY A 13 14.65 -4.48 -3.44
C GLY A 13 14.99 -3.37 -4.44
N THR A 14 14.98 -3.68 -5.73
CA THR A 14 15.32 -2.78 -6.83
C THR A 14 14.46 -1.50 -6.89
N GLN A 15 13.28 -1.50 -6.29
CA GLN A 15 12.34 -0.38 -6.23
C GLN A 15 12.41 0.41 -4.91
N GLU A 16 13.37 0.11 -4.03
CA GLU A 16 13.52 0.76 -2.71
C GLU A 16 13.66 2.27 -2.81
N GLU A 17 14.44 2.79 -3.77
CA GLU A 17 14.59 4.23 -3.97
C GLU A 17 13.25 4.90 -4.34
N MET A 18 12.47 4.29 -5.23
CA MET A 18 11.15 4.80 -5.61
C MET A 18 10.20 4.82 -4.41
N VAL A 19 10.16 3.73 -3.65
CA VAL A 19 9.31 3.63 -2.44
C VAL A 19 9.76 4.66 -1.41
N SER A 20 11.06 4.80 -1.16
CA SER A 20 11.62 5.80 -0.24
C SER A 20 11.23 7.23 -0.65
N ASN A 21 11.38 7.57 -1.93
CA ASN A 21 11.00 8.89 -2.46
C ASN A 21 9.50 9.16 -2.34
N MET A 22 8.66 8.15 -2.60
CA MET A 22 7.21 8.23 -2.43
C MET A 22 6.84 8.48 -0.96
N ILE A 23 7.42 7.72 -0.01
CA ILE A 23 7.16 7.87 1.42
C ILE A 23 7.65 9.23 1.93
N LYS A 24 8.83 9.68 1.50
CA LYS A 24 9.36 11.02 1.82
C LYS A 24 8.45 12.14 1.31
N ALA A 25 7.91 12.01 0.09
CA ALA A 25 6.98 12.98 -0.47
C ALA A 25 5.67 13.10 0.33
N LEU A 26 5.30 12.05 1.06
CA LEU A 26 4.18 12.06 2.01
C LEU A 26 4.55 12.61 3.39
N LYS A 27 5.77 13.17 3.56
CA LYS A 27 6.34 13.61 4.85
C LYS A 27 6.39 12.49 5.90
N LEU A 28 6.53 11.24 5.45
CA LEU A 28 6.66 10.07 6.31
C LEU A 28 8.10 9.56 6.30
N ASP A 29 8.42 8.79 7.33
CA ASP A 29 9.67 8.05 7.44
C ASP A 29 9.42 6.54 7.19
N LEU A 30 10.22 5.95 6.31
CA LEU A 30 10.08 4.54 5.90
C LEU A 30 10.29 3.56 7.05
N HIS A 31 11.21 3.85 7.98
CA HIS A 31 11.54 2.95 9.09
C HIS A 31 10.61 3.14 10.29
N GLU A 32 10.20 4.38 10.57
CA GLU A 32 9.38 4.72 11.74
C GLU A 32 7.87 4.54 11.50
N HIS A 33 7.39 4.86 10.30
CA HIS A 33 5.96 4.96 10.02
C HIS A 33 5.43 3.81 9.17
N ILE A 34 6.29 3.13 8.41
CA ILE A 34 5.88 2.10 7.47
C ILE A 34 6.24 0.71 8.00
N HIS A 35 5.26 -0.19 7.97
CA HIS A 35 5.49 -1.62 8.10
C HIS A 35 5.45 -2.25 6.71
N VAL A 36 6.50 -2.97 6.31
CA VAL A 36 6.56 -3.61 4.99
C VAL A 36 6.38 -5.10 5.16
N ILE A 37 5.47 -5.69 4.38
CA ILE A 37 5.25 -7.14 4.28
C ILE A 37 5.38 -7.54 2.82
N VAL A 38 6.08 -8.64 2.59
CA VAL A 38 6.13 -9.30 1.30
C VAL A 38 5.29 -10.57 1.39
N LEU A 39 4.33 -10.72 0.50
CA LEU A 39 3.50 -11.92 0.38
C LEU A 39 3.77 -12.59 -0.96
N THR A 40 3.93 -13.90 -0.94
CA THR A 40 3.95 -14.73 -2.14
C THR A 40 2.53 -14.97 -2.66
N PRO A 41 2.36 -15.41 -3.93
CA PRO A 41 1.03 -15.73 -4.47
C PRO A 41 0.23 -16.76 -3.65
N SER A 42 0.94 -17.65 -2.95
CA SER A 42 0.35 -18.70 -2.11
C SER A 42 -0.08 -18.20 -0.74
N ASP A 43 0.44 -17.06 -0.29
CA ASP A 43 0.10 -16.53 1.02
C ASP A 43 -1.35 -16.02 1.05
N ARG A 44 -1.98 -16.25 2.20
CA ARG A 44 -3.31 -15.76 2.52
C ARG A 44 -3.27 -15.17 3.92
N ILE A 45 -3.58 -13.89 4.04
CA ILE A 45 -3.66 -13.21 5.32
C ILE A 45 -5.02 -12.57 5.50
N SER A 46 -5.48 -12.45 6.74
CA SER A 46 -6.65 -11.63 7.05
C SER A 46 -6.16 -10.21 7.34
N LEU A 47 -6.30 -9.31 6.38
CA LEU A 47 -5.83 -7.93 6.53
C LEU A 47 -6.53 -7.23 7.70
N ILE A 48 -7.83 -7.44 7.85
CA ILE A 48 -8.63 -6.85 8.93
C ILE A 48 -8.13 -7.32 10.29
N ARG A 49 -7.80 -8.61 10.44
CA ARG A 49 -7.24 -9.14 11.69
C ARG A 49 -5.86 -8.57 11.94
N TYR A 50 -5.02 -8.50 10.92
CA TYR A 50 -3.68 -7.94 11.03
C TYR A 50 -3.71 -6.47 11.51
N CYS A 51 -4.59 -5.64 10.94
CA CYS A 51 -4.65 -4.23 11.29
C CYS A 51 -5.30 -3.98 12.66
N ARG A 52 -6.27 -4.82 13.08
CA ARG A 52 -7.02 -4.67 14.34
C ARG A 52 -6.14 -4.57 15.58
N ASP A 53 -5.07 -5.36 15.61
CA ASP A 53 -4.18 -5.45 16.77
C ASP A 53 -2.98 -4.49 16.65
N THR A 54 -3.05 -3.51 15.74
CA THR A 54 -1.97 -2.55 15.42
C THR A 54 -2.49 -1.13 15.31
N ALA A 55 -1.58 -0.14 15.28
CA ALA A 55 -1.93 1.25 15.00
C ALA A 55 -2.09 1.56 13.49
N ILE A 56 -2.18 0.53 12.64
CA ILE A 56 -2.26 0.69 11.19
C ILE A 56 -3.66 1.18 10.82
N SER A 57 -3.71 2.35 10.19
CA SER A 57 -4.94 2.96 9.66
C SER A 57 -4.91 3.13 8.14
N LYS A 58 -3.77 2.87 7.50
CA LYS A 58 -3.58 3.02 6.04
C LYS A 58 -2.83 1.81 5.49
N VAL A 59 -3.30 1.26 4.38
CA VAL A 59 -2.73 0.07 3.73
C VAL A 59 -2.51 0.34 2.25
N LEU A 60 -1.28 0.14 1.79
CA LEU A 60 -0.89 0.19 0.39
C LEU A 60 -0.60 -1.23 -0.07
N VAL A 61 -1.24 -1.67 -1.15
CA VAL A 61 -1.15 -3.04 -1.67
C VAL A 61 -0.67 -3.01 -3.11
N PHE A 62 0.46 -3.64 -3.40
CA PHE A 62 1.07 -3.66 -4.73
C PHE A 62 1.22 -5.09 -5.25
N GLY A 63 0.54 -5.39 -6.36
CA GLY A 63 0.69 -6.67 -7.06
C GLY A 63 -0.09 -7.84 -6.44
N LEU A 64 -1.03 -7.56 -5.53
CA LEU A 64 -1.86 -8.58 -4.87
C LEU A 64 -3.34 -8.32 -5.11
N ALA A 65 -4.10 -9.40 -5.26
CA ALA A 65 -5.55 -9.33 -5.37
C ALA A 65 -6.22 -9.25 -3.98
N PRO A 66 -7.38 -8.60 -3.83
CA PRO A 66 -8.10 -8.49 -2.55
C PRO A 66 -8.36 -9.83 -1.87
N GLU A 67 -8.59 -10.89 -2.63
CA GLU A 67 -8.85 -12.25 -2.12
C GLU A 67 -7.66 -12.82 -1.34
N GLN A 68 -6.43 -12.40 -1.69
CA GLN A 68 -5.24 -12.81 -0.94
C GLN A 68 -5.19 -12.20 0.47
N LEU A 69 -5.92 -11.10 0.66
CA LEU A 69 -6.06 -10.35 1.90
C LEU A 69 -7.35 -10.72 2.66
N SER A 70 -8.02 -11.81 2.24
CA SER A 70 -9.32 -12.26 2.75
C SER A 70 -10.43 -11.20 2.59
N LEU A 71 -10.33 -10.38 1.55
CA LEU A 71 -11.34 -9.38 1.22
C LEU A 71 -12.18 -9.88 0.03
N HIS A 72 -13.49 -9.98 0.21
CA HIS A 72 -14.43 -10.39 -0.84
C HIS A 72 -14.99 -9.17 -1.57
N ILE A 73 -14.12 -8.39 -2.20
CA ILE A 73 -14.47 -7.15 -2.89
C ILE A 73 -13.82 -7.10 -4.26
N LYS A 74 -14.50 -6.45 -5.21
CA LYS A 74 -13.88 -6.00 -6.46
C LYS A 74 -13.66 -4.50 -6.36
N TRP A 75 -12.40 -4.09 -6.31
CA TRP A 75 -12.05 -2.68 -6.15
C TRP A 75 -11.06 -2.22 -7.22
N PRO A 76 -11.27 -1.07 -7.87
CA PRO A 76 -10.33 -0.55 -8.85
C PRO A 76 -8.99 -0.16 -8.22
N ASN A 77 -7.90 -0.33 -8.97
CA ASN A 77 -6.60 0.21 -8.57
C ASN A 77 -6.64 1.75 -8.52
N TYR A 78 -5.86 2.31 -7.59
CA TYR A 78 -5.72 3.75 -7.36
C TYR A 78 -7.00 4.49 -6.96
N GLN A 79 -7.97 3.78 -6.41
CA GLN A 79 -9.10 4.37 -5.70
C GLN A 79 -8.98 4.06 -4.22
N VAL A 80 -9.10 5.08 -3.38
CA VAL A 80 -9.05 4.91 -1.93
C VAL A 80 -10.34 4.22 -1.48
N LEU A 81 -10.19 3.06 -0.87
CA LEU A 81 -11.27 2.35 -0.21
C LEU A 81 -11.23 2.65 1.29
N GLU A 82 -12.34 3.05 1.87
CA GLU A 82 -12.46 3.24 3.31
C GLU A 82 -13.33 2.14 3.92
N LEU A 83 -12.77 1.40 4.88
CA LEU A 83 -13.44 0.31 5.60
C LEU A 83 -13.23 0.49 7.11
N SER A 84 -14.27 0.92 7.82
CA SER A 84 -14.24 1.00 9.30
C SER A 84 -13.03 1.76 9.86
N GLY A 85 -12.68 2.90 9.27
CA GLY A 85 -11.51 3.71 9.66
C GLY A 85 -10.16 3.23 9.12
N LEU A 86 -10.13 2.14 8.35
CA LEU A 86 -8.97 1.69 7.58
C LEU A 86 -9.08 2.20 6.15
N GLN A 87 -8.05 2.89 5.67
CA GLN A 87 -7.95 3.26 4.26
C GLN A 87 -7.07 2.25 3.51
N LEU A 88 -7.53 1.74 2.37
CA LEU A 88 -6.83 0.79 1.54
C LEU A 88 -6.64 1.37 0.13
N LEU A 89 -5.48 1.11 -0.45
CA LEU A 89 -5.17 1.44 -1.82
C LEU A 89 -4.53 0.24 -2.51
N PHE A 90 -5.17 -0.23 -3.58
CA PHE A 90 -4.63 -1.27 -4.44
C PHE A 90 -3.92 -0.66 -5.65
N GLY A 91 -2.83 -1.28 -6.06
CA GLY A 91 -2.05 -0.88 -7.22
C GLY A 91 -1.46 -2.09 -7.94
N GLN A 92 -0.88 -1.82 -9.11
CA GLN A 92 -0.04 -2.77 -9.82
C GLN A 92 1.20 -3.15 -9.00
N THR A 93 2.01 -4.07 -9.51
CA THR A 93 3.31 -4.39 -8.90
C THR A 93 4.19 -3.14 -8.79
N LEU A 94 5.12 -3.12 -7.83
CA LEU A 94 6.07 -2.00 -7.71
C LEU A 94 6.93 -1.84 -8.97
N GLU A 95 7.24 -2.92 -9.67
CA GLU A 95 7.95 -2.90 -10.94
C GLU A 95 7.17 -2.14 -12.03
N GLU A 96 5.88 -2.46 -12.22
CA GLU A 96 5.03 -1.77 -13.20
C GLU A 96 4.85 -0.29 -12.85
N VAL A 97 4.69 0.03 -11.57
CA VAL A 97 4.64 1.41 -11.08
C VAL A 97 5.94 2.13 -11.45
N ALA A 98 7.11 1.49 -11.29
CA ALA A 98 8.40 2.09 -11.59
C ALA A 98 8.57 2.43 -13.09
N GLN A 99 8.00 1.63 -13.98
CA GLN A 99 8.18 1.75 -15.43
C GLN A 99 7.17 2.71 -16.11
N LYS A 100 5.96 2.87 -15.56
CA LYS A 100 4.85 3.56 -16.25
C LYS A 100 4.51 4.90 -15.62
N LYS A 101 4.76 6.00 -16.34
CA LYS A 101 4.53 7.38 -15.84
C LYS A 101 3.07 7.62 -15.47
N GLU A 102 2.14 7.16 -16.29
CA GLU A 102 0.71 7.26 -16.09
C GLU A 102 0.24 6.53 -14.82
N ILE A 103 0.91 5.43 -14.46
CA ILE A 103 0.65 4.71 -13.22
C ILE A 103 1.15 5.50 -12.01
N LYS A 104 2.36 6.07 -12.07
CA LYS A 104 2.90 6.93 -11.00
C LYS A 104 1.99 8.12 -10.71
N ILE A 105 1.41 8.74 -11.75
CA ILE A 105 0.47 9.85 -11.59
C ILE A 105 -0.80 9.40 -10.86
N LYS A 106 -1.39 8.26 -11.27
CA LYS A 106 -2.58 7.71 -10.60
C LYS A 106 -2.31 7.39 -9.13
N LEU A 107 -1.18 6.75 -8.85
CA LEU A 107 -0.73 6.46 -7.49
C LEU A 107 -0.58 7.75 -6.68
N TRP A 108 0.15 8.74 -7.21
CA TRP A 108 0.37 10.01 -6.51
C TRP A 108 -0.94 10.71 -6.17
N ASN A 109 -1.88 10.82 -7.12
CA ASN A 109 -3.18 11.42 -6.88
C ASN A 109 -3.96 10.71 -5.76
N ALA A 110 -3.92 9.38 -5.72
CA ALA A 110 -4.58 8.62 -4.68
C ALA A 110 -3.87 8.77 -3.31
N LEU A 111 -2.54 8.81 -3.29
CA LEU A 111 -1.78 9.07 -2.08
C LEU A 111 -2.07 10.45 -1.50
N GLN A 112 -2.22 11.48 -2.33
CA GLN A 112 -2.61 12.82 -1.86
C GLN A 112 -3.99 12.84 -1.19
N GLN A 113 -4.91 11.95 -1.60
CA GLN A 113 -6.21 11.80 -0.96
C GLN A 113 -6.09 11.09 0.40
N MET A 114 -5.26 10.04 0.50
CA MET A 114 -5.04 9.30 1.75
C MET A 114 -4.23 10.10 2.78
N PHE A 115 -3.31 10.93 2.30
CA PHE A 115 -2.38 11.70 3.12
C PHE A 115 -2.56 13.19 2.79
N PRO A 116 -3.67 13.81 3.22
CA PRO A 116 -3.86 15.24 3.05
C PRO A 116 -2.73 15.96 3.79
N LEU A 117 -1.83 16.58 3.02
CA LEU A 117 -0.76 17.39 3.56
C LEU A 117 -1.38 18.71 4.03
N GLY A 118 -1.56 18.84 5.35
CA GLY A 118 -1.81 20.13 5.99
C GLY A 118 -0.61 21.07 5.86
#